data_AF-A0A7M3MQT1-F1
#
_entry.id   AF-A0A7M3MQT1-F1
#
_cell.length_a   1.000
_cell.length_b   1.000
_cell.length_c   1.000
_cell.angle_alpha   90.00
_cell.angle_beta   90.00
_cell.angle_gamma   90.00
#
_symmetry.space_group_name_H-M   'P 1'
#
loop_
_entity.id
_entity.type
_entity.pdbx_description
1 polymer ?
#
loop_
_entity_poly.entity_id
_entity_poly.type
_entity_poly.pdbx_seq_one_letter_code
_entity_poly.pdbx_strand_id
1 'polypeptide(L)'
;MTTNERELTEPVDLCTRDGRRLNPAARGWASRPLVRANLVGGWGRTKRWDYHALLSHEVAVSLVYADVDYLGIVGVWWAHLPTGRSGGREVSVPLARGIDLPDRYGTAPLAFRHHHLGVEVVDDADGTHLSARWRERDGRIARLEATMAWPPGHGTVDVVIPWSDRRFQYTSKHQARPATATLVVGDDRFELGRDDQDAWGVLDVGRGRWPYRTRWNWGGGAGRAHDGRVVGLQVGGKWTEGTGATENATIVDGQVTKLGEELTWEYDWQRPMEPWTVRSADGALAVTLTPRFDRHARTEALVLGTEVHQVFGTWTGHVPGPDGDRLEVTELVGFAEESRSRW
;
A
#
# COMPACT_ATOMS: atom_id res chain seq x y z
N MET A 1 6.71 -9.38 21.52
CA MET A 1 6.30 -10.31 20.45
C MET A 1 7.51 -10.63 19.59
N THR A 2 7.60 -11.86 19.12
CA THR A 2 8.78 -12.33 18.38
C THR A 2 8.32 -12.89 17.04
N THR A 3 8.78 -12.31 15.94
CA THR A 3 8.70 -12.98 14.64
C THR A 3 9.79 -14.07 14.56
N ASN A 4 9.46 -15.19 13.93
CA ASN A 4 10.44 -16.22 13.57
C ASN A 4 11.08 -15.94 12.20
N GLU A 5 10.61 -14.90 11.50
CA GLU A 5 11.15 -14.47 10.21
C GLU A 5 12.54 -13.85 10.39
N ARG A 6 13.48 -14.24 9.52
CA ARG A 6 14.82 -13.67 9.49
C ARG A 6 14.77 -12.18 9.15
N GLU A 7 15.34 -11.33 10.00
CA GLU A 7 15.57 -9.93 9.66
C GLU A 7 16.78 -9.81 8.71
N LEU A 8 16.61 -9.05 7.64
CA LEU A 8 17.64 -8.65 6.71
C LEU A 8 18.23 -7.33 7.21
N THR A 9 19.54 -7.31 7.40
CA THR A 9 20.27 -6.13 7.90
C THR A 9 21.16 -5.49 6.83
N GLU A 10 21.42 -6.21 5.75
CA GLU A 10 22.28 -5.81 4.63
C GLU A 10 21.52 -5.87 3.29
N PRO A 11 21.91 -5.04 2.29
CA PRO A 11 21.32 -5.09 0.96
C PRO A 11 21.41 -6.46 0.29
N VAL A 12 20.35 -6.89 -0.38
CA VAL A 12 20.28 -8.20 -1.02
C VAL A 12 19.51 -8.15 -2.35
N ASP A 13 19.95 -8.93 -3.34
CA ASP A 13 19.20 -9.14 -4.57
C ASP A 13 18.06 -10.14 -4.33
N LEU A 14 16.85 -9.79 -4.78
CA LEU A 14 15.65 -10.63 -4.67
C LEU A 14 15.82 -11.97 -5.39
N CYS A 15 16.48 -11.96 -6.54
CA CYS A 15 16.63 -13.11 -7.41
C CYS A 15 18.08 -13.59 -7.48
N THR A 16 18.26 -14.85 -7.89
CA THR A 16 19.54 -15.38 -8.39
C THR A 16 20.11 -14.47 -9.48
N ARG A 17 21.42 -14.58 -9.77
CA ARG A 17 22.12 -13.70 -10.73
C ARG A 17 21.48 -13.64 -12.13
N ASP A 18 20.79 -14.70 -12.55
CA ASP A 18 20.05 -14.76 -13.82
C ASP A 18 18.67 -14.06 -13.78
N GLY A 19 18.24 -13.59 -12.60
CA GLY A 19 16.97 -12.91 -12.34
C GLY A 19 15.75 -13.82 -12.32
N ARG A 20 15.90 -15.15 -12.41
CA ARG A 20 14.78 -16.08 -12.69
C ARG A 20 14.21 -16.80 -11.48
N ARG A 21 15.01 -17.01 -10.43
CA ARG A 21 14.57 -17.71 -9.22
C ARG A 21 14.80 -16.84 -7.99
N LEU A 22 14.03 -17.08 -6.94
CA LEU A 22 14.21 -16.42 -5.65
C LEU A 22 15.62 -16.71 -5.12
N ASN A 23 16.31 -15.66 -4.66
CA ASN A 23 17.54 -15.81 -3.91
C ASN A 23 17.21 -16.29 -2.49
N PRO A 24 17.70 -17.45 -2.03
CA PRO A 24 17.44 -17.92 -0.67
C PRO A 24 17.88 -16.91 0.41
N ALA A 25 18.93 -16.12 0.14
CA ALA A 25 19.41 -15.10 1.07
C ALA A 25 18.46 -13.91 1.22
N ALA A 26 17.54 -13.69 0.26
CA ALA A 26 16.54 -12.61 0.30
C ALA A 26 15.27 -13.00 1.08
N ARG A 27 15.13 -14.25 1.52
CA ARG A 27 14.00 -14.68 2.35
C ARG A 27 14.12 -14.05 3.74
N GLY A 28 13.15 -13.23 4.10
CA GLY A 28 13.11 -12.51 5.36
C GLY A 28 12.28 -11.24 5.28
N TRP A 29 12.42 -10.43 6.32
CA TRP A 29 11.84 -9.10 6.40
C TRP A 29 12.91 -8.06 6.72
N ALA A 30 12.63 -6.77 6.54
CA ALA A 30 13.49 -5.68 6.97
C ALA A 30 12.64 -4.51 7.47
N SER A 31 13.23 -3.73 8.38
CA SER A 31 12.69 -2.46 8.87
C SER A 31 13.00 -1.26 7.95
N ARG A 32 13.62 -1.53 6.79
CA ARG A 32 14.02 -0.55 5.77
C ARG A 32 14.21 -1.22 4.39
N PRO A 33 14.25 -0.44 3.29
CA PRO A 33 14.38 -1.00 1.93
C PRO A 33 15.77 -1.52 1.59
N LEU A 34 15.96 -2.83 1.78
CA LEU A 34 17.24 -3.50 1.50
C LEU A 34 17.22 -4.39 0.26
N VAL A 35 16.04 -4.73 -0.25
CA VAL A 35 15.89 -5.68 -1.34
C VAL A 35 15.94 -4.96 -2.68
N ARG A 36 16.82 -5.42 -3.58
CA ARG A 36 16.82 -5.04 -4.99
C ARG A 36 16.05 -6.08 -5.80
N ALA A 37 14.96 -5.68 -6.44
CA ALA A 37 14.10 -6.57 -7.22
C ALA A 37 14.63 -6.79 -8.66
N ASN A 38 15.81 -7.41 -8.79
CA ASN A 38 16.50 -7.74 -10.05
C ASN A 38 15.80 -8.82 -10.90
N LEU A 39 14.51 -8.65 -11.19
CA LEU A 39 13.66 -9.57 -11.93
C LEU A 39 13.99 -9.55 -13.43
N VAL A 40 14.29 -10.73 -13.99
CA VAL A 40 14.53 -10.90 -15.44
C VAL A 40 13.65 -12.01 -16.01
N GLY A 41 12.90 -11.70 -17.07
CA GLY A 41 11.98 -12.63 -17.73
C GLY A 41 10.79 -13.03 -16.85
N GLY A 42 10.11 -14.12 -17.22
CA GLY A 42 8.89 -14.57 -16.52
C GLY A 42 7.62 -13.85 -16.96
N TRP A 43 7.59 -13.39 -18.22
CA TRP A 43 6.45 -12.70 -18.82
C TRP A 43 5.11 -13.44 -18.61
N GLY A 44 4.07 -12.67 -18.29
CA GLY A 44 2.75 -13.14 -17.89
C GLY A 44 2.64 -13.49 -16.40
N ARG A 45 3.68 -13.19 -15.60
CA ARG A 45 3.71 -13.45 -14.16
C ARG A 45 4.43 -12.36 -13.38
N THR A 46 5.32 -11.62 -14.03
CA THR A 46 6.09 -10.54 -13.40
C THR A 46 5.18 -9.33 -13.25
N LYS A 47 5.09 -8.87 -12.01
CA LYS A 47 4.15 -7.83 -11.60
C LYS A 47 4.90 -6.85 -10.73
N ARG A 48 4.82 -5.58 -11.12
CA ARG A 48 5.48 -4.46 -10.48
C ARG A 48 4.47 -3.34 -10.31
N TRP A 49 4.36 -2.79 -9.11
CA TRP A 49 3.53 -1.61 -8.89
C TRP A 49 4.08 -0.78 -7.75
N ASP A 50 3.87 0.52 -7.85
CA ASP A 50 3.95 1.44 -6.73
C ASP A 50 2.55 2.04 -6.55
N TYR A 51 1.94 1.77 -5.41
CA TYR A 51 0.67 2.34 -4.99
C TYR A 51 0.95 3.35 -3.88
N HIS A 52 0.66 4.62 -4.16
CA HIS A 52 0.77 5.70 -3.19
C HIS A 52 -0.64 6.10 -2.74
N ALA A 53 -0.83 6.38 -1.46
CA ALA A 53 -2.06 6.98 -0.97
C ALA A 53 -1.80 8.10 0.01
N LEU A 54 -2.74 9.04 0.07
CA LEU A 54 -2.82 10.13 1.03
C LEU A 54 -4.15 9.99 1.75
N LEU A 55 -4.11 9.90 3.07
CA LEU A 55 -5.27 9.65 3.91
C LEU A 55 -5.42 10.78 4.92
N SER A 56 -6.57 11.44 4.90
CA SER A 56 -7.07 12.26 6.01
C SER A 56 -8.45 11.77 6.44
N HIS A 57 -9.03 12.38 7.47
CA HIS A 57 -10.40 12.05 7.89
C HIS A 57 -11.45 12.37 6.83
N GLU A 58 -11.16 13.32 5.94
CA GLU A 58 -12.13 13.82 4.95
C GLU A 58 -11.83 13.33 3.54
N VAL A 59 -10.56 13.19 3.18
CA VAL A 59 -10.15 12.91 1.81
C VAL A 59 -9.18 11.74 1.75
N ALA A 60 -9.48 10.80 0.87
CA ALA A 60 -8.54 9.78 0.43
C ALA A 60 -8.14 10.06 -1.02
N VAL A 61 -6.84 10.01 -1.30
CA VAL A 61 -6.31 10.07 -2.67
C VAL A 61 -5.37 8.90 -2.86
N SER A 62 -5.40 8.27 -4.03
CA SER A 62 -4.44 7.23 -4.39
C SER A 62 -3.92 7.41 -5.80
N LEU A 63 -2.68 6.99 -6.02
CA LEU A 63 -2.01 6.94 -7.29
C LEU A 63 -1.43 5.54 -7.46
N VAL A 64 -1.80 4.88 -8.55
CA VAL A 64 -1.21 3.59 -8.95
C VAL A 64 -0.33 3.80 -10.17
N TYR A 65 0.86 3.20 -10.15
CA TYR A 65 1.76 3.10 -11.28
C TYR A 65 2.24 1.65 -11.37
N ALA A 66 1.76 0.90 -12.36
CA ALA A 66 1.95 -0.54 -12.40
C ALA A 66 2.29 -1.07 -13.79
N ASP A 67 3.17 -2.07 -13.81
CA ASP A 67 3.49 -2.95 -14.93
C ASP A 67 3.15 -4.38 -14.51
N VAL A 68 2.14 -4.96 -15.16
CA VAL A 68 1.71 -6.34 -14.94
C VAL A 68 1.98 -7.23 -16.17
N ASP A 69 3.09 -6.96 -16.87
CA ASP A 69 3.56 -7.57 -18.12
C ASP A 69 2.68 -7.25 -19.35
N TYR A 70 1.43 -7.68 -19.34
CA TYR A 70 0.52 -7.53 -20.49
C TYR A 70 -0.21 -6.19 -20.49
N LEU A 71 -0.19 -5.47 -19.36
CA LEU A 71 -0.88 -4.20 -19.17
C LEU A 71 -0.07 -3.29 -18.23
N GLY A 72 0.12 -2.06 -18.65
CA GLY A 72 0.54 -0.97 -17.79
C GLY A 72 -0.70 -0.27 -17.26
N ILE A 73 -0.72 0.11 -15.99
CA ILE A 73 -1.84 0.79 -15.37
C ILE A 73 -1.29 2.01 -14.64
N VAL A 74 -1.71 3.20 -15.07
CA VAL A 74 -1.44 4.43 -14.35
C VAL A 74 -2.77 5.09 -14.03
N GLY A 75 -3.00 5.36 -12.76
CA GLY A 75 -4.28 5.89 -12.33
C GLY A 75 -4.17 6.77 -11.11
N VAL A 76 -5.06 7.74 -11.05
CA VAL A 76 -5.34 8.54 -9.86
C VAL A 76 -6.80 8.36 -9.48
N TRP A 77 -7.06 8.27 -8.20
CA TRP A 77 -8.40 8.18 -7.64
C TRP A 77 -8.49 9.05 -6.39
N TRP A 78 -9.64 9.67 -6.17
CA TRP A 78 -9.90 10.43 -4.95
C TRP A 78 -11.32 10.19 -4.45
N ALA A 79 -11.52 10.36 -3.15
CA ALA A 79 -12.84 10.42 -2.52
C ALA A 79 -12.87 11.46 -1.40
N HIS A 80 -13.95 12.23 -1.37
CA HIS A 80 -14.36 13.03 -0.22
C HIS A 80 -15.34 12.18 0.62
N LEU A 81 -14.77 11.52 1.63
CA LEU A 81 -15.39 10.48 2.43
C LEU A 81 -16.72 10.91 3.08
N PRO A 82 -16.86 12.13 3.66
CA PRO A 82 -18.11 12.55 4.28
C PRO A 82 -19.31 12.62 3.32
N THR A 83 -19.05 12.95 2.04
CA THR A 83 -20.11 13.12 1.03
C THR A 83 -20.28 11.93 0.11
N GLY A 84 -19.35 10.97 0.14
CA GLY A 84 -19.28 9.89 -0.84
C GLY A 84 -18.93 10.32 -2.27
N ARG A 85 -18.56 11.58 -2.51
CA ARG A 85 -18.09 12.05 -3.82
C ARG A 85 -16.74 11.41 -4.11
N SER A 86 -16.56 10.87 -5.30
CA SER A 86 -15.29 10.31 -5.74
C SER A 86 -15.09 10.53 -7.24
N GLY A 87 -13.84 10.41 -7.68
CA GLY A 87 -13.45 10.63 -9.06
C GLY A 87 -12.05 10.14 -9.35
N GLY A 88 -11.50 10.59 -10.46
CA GLY A 88 -10.17 10.19 -10.91
C GLY A 88 -10.12 9.75 -12.37
N ARG A 89 -8.93 9.30 -12.77
CA ARG A 89 -8.67 8.83 -14.13
C ARG A 89 -7.67 7.69 -14.08
N GLU A 90 -7.98 6.63 -14.80
CA GLU A 90 -7.05 5.53 -15.08
C GLU A 90 -6.78 5.46 -16.57
N VAL A 91 -5.54 5.13 -16.92
CA VAL A 91 -5.11 4.82 -18.28
C VAL A 91 -4.42 3.47 -18.25
N SER A 92 -4.97 2.53 -19.02
CA SER A 92 -4.33 1.24 -19.24
C SER A 92 -3.56 1.25 -20.57
N VAL A 93 -2.30 0.81 -20.54
CA VAL A 93 -1.40 0.82 -21.69
C VAL A 93 -1.07 -0.62 -22.09
N PRO A 94 -1.39 -1.05 -23.32
CA PRO A 94 -1.07 -2.41 -23.76
C PRO A 94 0.43 -2.73 -23.63
N LEU A 95 0.73 -3.95 -23.16
CA LEU A 95 2.09 -4.47 -22.99
C LEU A 95 2.97 -3.61 -22.07
N ALA A 96 2.35 -2.85 -21.17
CA ALA A 96 3.01 -1.91 -20.26
C ALA A 96 3.98 -0.93 -20.98
N ARG A 97 3.72 -0.61 -22.25
CA ARG A 97 4.65 0.16 -23.06
C ARG A 97 4.90 1.55 -22.46
N GLY A 98 6.16 1.83 -22.13
CA GLY A 98 6.56 3.12 -21.54
C GLY A 98 6.28 3.24 -20.05
N ILE A 99 5.86 2.16 -19.40
CA ILE A 99 5.87 2.03 -17.94
C ILE A 99 7.19 1.38 -17.56
N ASP A 100 7.95 2.06 -16.72
CA ASP A 100 9.20 1.55 -16.16
C ASP A 100 9.19 1.80 -14.65
N LEU A 101 9.51 0.75 -13.89
CA LEU A 101 9.63 0.81 -12.43
C LEU A 101 11.03 0.31 -12.06
N PRO A 102 11.79 1.08 -11.26
CA PRO A 102 13.14 0.68 -10.88
C PRO A 102 13.13 -0.57 -9.99
N ASP A 103 14.23 -1.34 -10.06
CA ASP A 103 14.46 -2.53 -9.22
C ASP A 103 14.42 -2.19 -7.72
N ARG A 104 14.85 -0.97 -7.35
CA ARG A 104 14.70 -0.39 -6.03
C ARG A 104 13.74 0.78 -6.16
N TYR A 105 12.66 0.80 -5.40
CA TYR A 105 11.75 1.93 -5.47
C TYR A 105 12.48 3.23 -5.08
N GLY A 106 12.00 4.36 -5.59
CA GLY A 106 12.54 5.69 -5.28
C GLY A 106 13.95 5.98 -5.78
N THR A 107 14.59 5.07 -6.56
CA THR A 107 15.90 5.37 -7.16
C THR A 107 15.80 6.05 -8.53
N ALA A 108 14.60 6.15 -9.09
CA ALA A 108 14.33 6.82 -10.35
C ALA A 108 12.90 7.40 -10.32
N PRO A 109 12.67 8.55 -10.97
CA PRO A 109 11.35 9.14 -11.02
C PRO A 109 10.40 8.27 -11.85
N LEU A 110 9.14 8.20 -11.44
CA LEU A 110 8.07 7.60 -12.22
C LEU A 110 7.36 8.72 -12.98
N ALA A 111 7.31 8.65 -14.31
CA ALA A 111 6.71 9.70 -15.12
C ALA A 111 5.79 9.11 -16.20
N PHE A 112 4.55 9.58 -16.23
CA PHE A 112 3.57 9.18 -17.23
C PHE A 112 2.93 10.40 -17.88
N ARG A 113 2.89 10.42 -19.22
CA ARG A 113 2.28 11.52 -19.99
C ARG A 113 1.28 10.96 -20.99
N HIS A 114 0.02 11.32 -20.78
CA HIS A 114 -1.09 10.96 -21.65
C HIS A 114 -2.06 12.14 -21.77
N HIS A 115 -2.84 12.19 -22.85
CA HIS A 115 -3.75 13.31 -23.13
C HIS A 115 -4.86 13.49 -22.07
N HIS A 116 -5.13 12.45 -21.27
CA HIS A 116 -6.11 12.47 -20.18
C HIS A 116 -5.51 12.43 -18.78
N LEU A 117 -4.23 12.09 -18.65
CA LEU A 117 -3.57 11.86 -17.36
C LEU A 117 -2.07 12.15 -17.49
N GLY A 118 -1.56 13.00 -16.62
CA GLY A 118 -0.13 13.18 -16.38
C GLY A 118 0.17 12.89 -14.91
N VAL A 119 1.21 12.11 -14.66
CA VAL A 119 1.67 11.74 -13.33
C VAL A 119 3.19 11.88 -13.28
N GLU A 120 3.70 12.40 -12.18
CA GLU A 120 5.12 12.38 -11.83
C GLU A 120 5.26 12.05 -10.34
N VAL A 121 6.15 11.11 -10.02
CA VAL A 121 6.55 10.76 -8.65
C VAL A 121 8.07 10.86 -8.58
N VAL A 122 8.57 11.65 -7.64
CA VAL A 122 10.00 11.87 -7.41
C VAL A 122 10.29 11.66 -5.94
N ASP A 123 11.32 10.87 -5.65
CA ASP A 123 11.83 10.68 -4.30
C ASP A 123 13.15 11.44 -4.13
N ASP A 124 13.32 12.07 -2.97
CA ASP A 124 14.56 12.73 -2.55
C ASP A 124 14.82 12.53 -1.05
N ALA A 125 15.67 13.37 -0.45
CA ALA A 125 16.02 13.26 0.97
C ALA A 125 14.89 13.66 1.93
N ASP A 126 13.96 14.50 1.49
CA ASP A 126 12.85 15.02 2.30
C ASP A 126 11.63 14.10 2.21
N GLY A 127 11.48 13.36 1.11
CA GLY A 127 10.49 12.29 0.99
C GLY A 127 10.07 12.00 -0.44
N THR A 128 8.77 11.76 -0.63
CA THR A 128 8.17 11.42 -1.92
C THR A 128 7.25 12.55 -2.36
N HIS A 129 7.52 13.14 -3.51
CA HIS A 129 6.74 14.21 -4.12
C HIS A 129 5.88 13.65 -5.26
N LEU A 130 4.59 13.97 -5.25
CA LEU A 130 3.63 13.50 -6.23
C LEU A 130 2.98 14.69 -6.90
N SER A 131 3.05 14.75 -8.22
CA SER A 131 2.24 15.66 -9.02
C SER A 131 1.38 14.86 -9.99
N ALA A 132 0.11 15.26 -10.11
CA ALA A 132 -0.78 14.67 -11.10
C ALA A 132 -1.73 15.71 -11.67
N ARG A 133 -2.07 15.55 -12.95
CA ARG A 133 -3.12 16.29 -13.63
C ARG A 133 -3.98 15.34 -14.45
N TRP A 134 -5.29 15.50 -14.40
CA TRP A 134 -6.19 14.66 -15.17
C TRP A 134 -7.48 15.38 -15.54
N ARG A 135 -8.23 14.74 -16.44
CA ARG A 135 -9.60 15.14 -16.78
C ARG A 135 -10.57 14.13 -16.17
N GLU A 136 -11.47 14.61 -15.33
CA GLU A 136 -12.58 13.84 -14.78
C GLU A 136 -13.50 13.31 -15.89
N ARG A 137 -14.32 12.31 -15.56
CA ARG A 137 -15.30 11.76 -16.52
C ARG A 137 -16.31 12.80 -17.00
N ASP A 138 -16.66 13.75 -16.15
CA ASP A 138 -17.55 14.87 -16.45
C ASP A 138 -16.85 16.06 -17.17
N GLY A 139 -15.56 15.93 -17.46
CA GLY A 139 -14.79 16.91 -18.21
C GLY A 139 -14.07 17.96 -17.37
N ARG A 140 -14.33 18.03 -16.04
CA ARG A 140 -13.59 18.92 -15.13
C ARG A 140 -12.10 18.59 -15.14
N ILE A 141 -11.27 19.61 -14.98
CA ILE A 141 -9.83 19.44 -14.83
C ILE A 141 -9.53 19.30 -13.35
N ALA A 142 -8.65 18.36 -13.02
CA ALA A 142 -8.22 18.13 -11.67
C ALA A 142 -6.70 18.02 -11.58
N ARG A 143 -6.16 18.37 -10.42
CA ARG A 143 -4.73 18.33 -10.12
C ARG A 143 -4.48 17.94 -8.67
N LEU A 144 -3.35 17.28 -8.46
CA LEU A 144 -2.81 16.92 -7.16
C LEU A 144 -1.37 17.42 -7.10
N GLU A 145 -1.03 18.11 -6.03
CA GLU A 145 0.36 18.32 -5.60
C GLU A 145 0.46 17.82 -4.17
N ALA A 146 1.37 16.89 -3.91
CA ALA A 146 1.51 16.28 -2.60
C ALA A 146 2.96 15.98 -2.25
N THR A 147 3.24 15.95 -0.96
CA THR A 147 4.51 15.49 -0.41
C THR A 147 4.22 14.56 0.75
N MET A 148 4.80 13.36 0.70
CA MET A 148 4.86 12.43 1.82
C MET A 148 6.26 12.52 2.40
N ALA A 149 6.41 13.14 3.57
CA ALA A 149 7.71 13.30 4.21
C ALA A 149 8.32 11.95 4.59
N TRP A 150 9.64 11.89 4.68
CA TRP A 150 10.36 10.76 5.27
C TRP A 150 11.12 11.22 6.52
N PRO A 151 10.47 11.20 7.70
CA PRO A 151 11.14 11.59 8.94
C PRO A 151 12.40 10.75 9.19
N PRO A 152 13.48 11.32 9.72
CA PRO A 152 14.66 10.56 10.09
C PRO A 152 14.32 9.40 11.03
N GLY A 153 14.78 8.20 10.69
CA GLY A 153 14.50 6.99 11.48
C GLY A 153 13.12 6.36 11.24
N HIS A 154 12.30 6.91 10.33
CA HIS A 154 11.02 6.29 9.95
C HIS A 154 11.28 4.99 9.17
N GLY A 155 10.93 3.88 9.80
CA GLY A 155 11.07 2.54 9.25
C GLY A 155 9.92 2.13 8.33
N THR A 156 10.16 1.03 7.62
CA THR A 156 9.26 0.46 6.62
C THR A 156 9.15 -1.04 6.88
N VAL A 157 8.09 -1.67 6.40
CA VAL A 157 7.89 -3.11 6.58
C VAL A 157 8.09 -3.77 5.24
N ASP A 158 9.28 -4.32 5.07
CA ASP A 158 9.74 -4.88 3.80
C ASP A 158 9.80 -6.39 3.95
N VAL A 159 9.11 -7.14 3.09
CA VAL A 159 8.98 -8.59 3.26
C VAL A 159 9.07 -9.30 1.90
N VAL A 160 9.78 -10.42 1.89
CA VAL A 160 9.80 -11.34 0.75
C VAL A 160 8.95 -12.56 1.05
N ILE A 161 7.79 -12.65 0.40
CA ILE A 161 6.84 -13.76 0.50
C ILE A 161 7.21 -14.87 -0.50
N PRO A 162 7.64 -16.05 -0.05
CA PRO A 162 8.23 -17.06 -0.92
C PRO A 162 7.32 -18.27 -1.15
N TRP A 163 6.26 -18.16 -1.96
CA TRP A 163 5.41 -19.33 -2.28
C TRP A 163 6.20 -20.51 -2.89
N SER A 164 7.25 -20.20 -3.67
CA SER A 164 8.25 -21.15 -4.17
C SER A 164 9.46 -20.38 -4.71
N ASP A 165 10.51 -21.09 -5.15
CA ASP A 165 11.64 -20.44 -5.82
C ASP A 165 11.29 -19.78 -7.16
N ARG A 166 10.11 -20.04 -7.72
CA ARG A 166 9.66 -19.50 -9.02
C ARG A 166 8.48 -18.52 -8.90
N ARG A 167 7.85 -18.46 -7.72
CA ARG A 167 6.73 -17.58 -7.43
C ARG A 167 6.98 -16.99 -6.06
N PHE A 168 7.17 -15.69 -6.03
CA PHE A 168 7.55 -14.93 -4.84
C PHE A 168 7.19 -13.47 -5.05
N GLN A 169 7.02 -12.74 -3.97
CA GLN A 169 6.74 -11.32 -3.99
C GLN A 169 7.60 -10.61 -2.97
N TYR A 170 8.30 -9.57 -3.40
CA TYR A 170 8.80 -8.54 -2.50
C TYR A 170 7.72 -7.46 -2.36
N THR A 171 7.44 -7.06 -1.12
CA THR A 171 6.66 -5.86 -0.83
C THR A 171 7.41 -4.95 0.13
N SER A 172 7.28 -3.64 -0.07
CA SER A 172 7.68 -2.61 0.91
C SER A 172 6.42 -1.84 1.27
N LYS A 173 6.05 -1.89 2.55
CA LYS A 173 4.86 -1.25 3.10
C LYS A 173 5.28 -0.09 3.98
N HIS A 174 4.76 1.08 3.64
CA HIS A 174 4.99 2.32 4.36
C HIS A 174 3.65 2.79 4.90
N GLN A 175 3.65 3.15 6.18
CA GLN A 175 2.50 3.74 6.84
C GLN A 175 2.97 4.92 7.68
N ALA A 176 2.02 5.79 8.04
CA ALA A 176 2.25 6.93 8.93
C ALA A 176 3.37 7.89 8.48
N ARG A 177 3.64 8.00 7.17
CA ARG A 177 4.50 9.09 6.67
C ARG A 177 3.71 10.39 6.75
N PRO A 178 4.16 11.46 7.43
CA PRO A 178 3.44 12.72 7.44
C PRO A 178 3.26 13.24 6.02
N ALA A 179 2.06 13.67 5.66
CA ALA A 179 1.78 14.11 4.30
C ALA A 179 1.12 15.48 4.26
N THR A 180 1.45 16.25 3.22
CA THR A 180 0.75 17.47 2.87
C THR A 180 0.29 17.36 1.43
N ALA A 181 -0.91 17.84 1.12
CA ALA A 181 -1.40 17.82 -0.25
C ALA A 181 -2.40 18.93 -0.53
N THR A 182 -2.42 19.35 -1.79
CA THR A 182 -3.47 20.16 -2.38
C THR A 182 -4.11 19.37 -3.51
N LEU A 183 -5.39 19.01 -3.35
CA LEU A 183 -6.23 18.43 -4.39
C LEU A 183 -7.18 19.51 -4.91
N VAL A 184 -7.24 19.70 -6.23
CA VAL A 184 -8.23 20.58 -6.87
C VAL A 184 -9.00 19.80 -7.92
N VAL A 185 -10.33 19.90 -7.91
CA VAL A 185 -11.24 19.22 -8.84
C VAL A 185 -12.29 20.20 -9.36
N GLY A 186 -12.07 20.78 -10.54
CA GLY A 186 -12.85 21.93 -10.99
C GLY A 186 -12.63 23.11 -10.04
N ASP A 187 -13.71 23.60 -9.45
CA ASP A 187 -13.68 24.71 -8.49
C ASP A 187 -13.47 24.25 -7.04
N ASP A 188 -13.60 22.95 -6.76
CA ASP A 188 -13.41 22.40 -5.41
C ASP A 188 -11.91 22.29 -5.10
N ARG A 189 -11.52 22.71 -3.90
CA ARG A 189 -10.16 22.61 -3.37
C ARG A 189 -10.18 21.93 -2.01
N PHE A 190 -9.31 20.94 -1.85
CA PHE A 190 -9.08 20.23 -0.60
C PHE A 190 -7.61 20.37 -0.21
N GLU A 191 -7.36 20.72 1.04
CA GLU A 191 -6.03 20.75 1.65
C GLU A 191 -5.93 19.61 2.65
N LEU A 192 -4.82 18.86 2.61
CA LEU A 192 -4.53 17.79 3.55
C LEU A 192 -3.22 18.13 4.29
N GLY A 193 -3.15 17.82 5.58
CA GLY A 193 -1.91 18.00 6.36
C GLY A 193 -1.60 19.46 6.71
N ARG A 194 -2.63 20.29 6.96
CA ARG A 194 -2.50 21.72 7.31
C ARG A 194 -3.32 22.05 8.55
N ASP A 195 -3.01 23.18 9.19
CA ASP A 195 -3.83 23.79 10.26
C ASP A 195 -4.24 22.78 11.34
N ASP A 196 -3.24 22.11 11.91
CA ASP A 196 -3.36 21.06 12.95
C ASP A 196 -4.09 19.76 12.53
N GLN A 197 -4.44 19.61 11.24
CA GLN A 197 -4.97 18.35 10.71
C GLN A 197 -3.85 17.43 10.26
N ASP A 198 -3.81 16.22 10.82
CA ASP A 198 -2.91 15.17 10.34
C ASP A 198 -3.39 14.63 8.97
N ALA A 199 -2.44 14.36 8.10
CA ALA A 199 -2.64 13.53 6.91
C ALA A 199 -1.44 12.59 6.73
N TRP A 200 -1.72 11.42 6.18
CA TRP A 200 -0.77 10.31 6.20
C TRP A 200 -0.56 9.73 4.81
N GLY A 201 0.71 9.58 4.46
CA GLY A 201 1.20 8.91 3.29
C GLY A 201 1.30 7.41 3.52
N VAL A 202 0.84 6.67 2.52
CA VAL A 202 0.94 5.22 2.39
C VAL A 202 1.70 4.92 1.11
N LEU A 203 2.62 3.96 1.17
CA LEU A 203 3.25 3.40 -0.02
C LEU A 203 3.21 1.87 0.08
N ASP A 204 2.69 1.25 -0.96
CA ASP A 204 2.77 -0.18 -1.21
C ASP A 204 3.54 -0.41 -2.51
N VAL A 205 4.77 -0.90 -2.36
CA VAL A 205 5.61 -1.36 -3.45
C VAL A 205 5.38 -2.85 -3.60
N GLY A 206 5.14 -3.30 -4.83
CA GLY A 206 5.17 -4.71 -5.17
C GLY A 206 6.14 -5.01 -6.29
N ARG A 207 6.97 -6.05 -6.11
CA ARG A 207 7.84 -6.60 -7.16
C ARG A 207 7.89 -8.12 -7.06
N GLY A 208 7.42 -8.85 -8.07
CA GLY A 208 7.53 -10.30 -8.01
C GLY A 208 6.79 -11.07 -9.08
N ARG A 209 6.68 -12.38 -8.85
CA ARG A 209 6.07 -13.38 -9.73
C ARG A 209 4.90 -14.06 -9.04
N TRP A 210 3.68 -13.68 -9.40
CA TRP A 210 2.50 -14.13 -8.65
C TRP A 210 1.93 -15.45 -9.15
N PRO A 211 1.25 -16.20 -8.26
CA PRO A 211 0.24 -17.16 -8.68
C PRO A 211 -0.84 -16.51 -9.56
N TYR A 212 -1.41 -17.30 -10.47
CA TYR A 212 -2.47 -16.83 -11.37
C TYR A 212 -3.73 -16.40 -10.63
N ARG A 213 -4.12 -17.17 -9.62
CA ARG A 213 -5.28 -16.88 -8.78
C ARG A 213 -4.76 -16.55 -7.40
N THR A 214 -5.09 -15.36 -6.93
CA THR A 214 -4.71 -14.92 -5.59
C THR A 214 -5.87 -14.18 -4.96
N ARG A 215 -6.00 -14.34 -3.65
CA ARG A 215 -6.91 -13.58 -2.81
C ARG A 215 -6.07 -13.05 -1.66
N TRP A 216 -6.17 -11.76 -1.38
CA TRP A 216 -5.46 -11.14 -0.27
C TRP A 216 -6.38 -10.25 0.53
N ASN A 217 -6.05 -10.09 1.79
CA ASN A 217 -6.47 -8.96 2.59
C ASN A 217 -5.29 -8.02 2.77
N TRP A 218 -5.56 -6.72 2.75
CA TRP A 218 -4.60 -5.69 3.09
C TRP A 218 -5.31 -4.58 3.85
N GLY A 219 -4.75 -4.13 4.96
CA GLY A 219 -5.24 -3.02 5.74
C GLY A 219 -4.10 -2.10 6.11
N GLY A 220 -4.39 -0.81 6.05
CA GLY A 220 -3.46 0.26 6.34
C GLY A 220 -4.13 1.34 7.16
N GLY A 221 -3.37 2.10 7.91
CA GLY A 221 -3.88 3.27 8.59
C GLY A 221 -2.82 4.00 9.39
N ALA A 222 -3.14 5.21 9.80
CA ALA A 222 -2.28 6.00 10.65
C ALA A 222 -3.06 7.03 11.47
N GLY A 223 -2.44 7.51 12.54
CA GLY A 223 -2.98 8.53 13.42
C GLY A 223 -2.19 8.58 14.72
N ARG A 224 -2.85 9.00 15.80
CA ARG A 224 -2.21 9.13 17.12
C ARG A 224 -2.86 8.20 18.13
N ALA A 225 -2.03 7.55 18.95
CA ALA A 225 -2.48 6.86 20.15
C ALA A 225 -2.95 7.87 21.21
N HIS A 226 -3.64 7.38 22.25
CA HIS A 226 -4.14 8.22 23.35
C HIS A 226 -3.04 8.98 24.11
N ASP A 227 -1.81 8.46 24.11
CA ASP A 227 -0.65 9.10 24.71
C ASP A 227 0.10 10.07 23.78
N GLY A 228 -0.42 10.26 22.55
CA GLY A 228 0.09 11.20 21.56
C GLY A 228 1.10 10.63 20.57
N ARG A 229 1.59 9.39 20.77
CA ARG A 229 2.52 8.74 19.82
C ARG A 229 1.88 8.52 18.47
N VAL A 230 2.66 8.69 17.40
CA VAL A 230 2.20 8.42 16.03
C VAL A 230 2.19 6.92 15.80
N VAL A 231 1.08 6.39 15.31
CA VAL A 231 0.89 4.97 15.03
C VAL A 231 0.60 4.79 13.55
N GLY A 232 1.35 3.92 12.89
CA GLY A 232 1.04 3.32 11.60
C GLY A 232 0.64 1.86 11.77
N LEU A 233 -0.44 1.46 11.11
CA LEU A 233 -0.98 0.10 11.10
C LEU A 233 -0.76 -0.49 9.71
N GLN A 234 -0.12 -1.66 9.65
CA GLN A 234 0.02 -2.45 8.43
C GLN A 234 -0.38 -3.89 8.72
N VAL A 235 -1.50 -4.34 8.14
CA VAL A 235 -2.03 -5.69 8.34
C VAL A 235 -2.36 -6.33 6.99
N GLY A 236 -2.15 -7.63 6.88
CA GLY A 236 -2.41 -8.42 5.70
C GLY A 236 -2.93 -9.81 6.05
N GLY A 237 -3.26 -10.59 5.04
CA GLY A 237 -3.67 -11.98 5.24
C GLY A 237 -4.04 -12.71 3.95
N LYS A 238 -4.30 -14.02 4.09
CA LYS A 238 -4.66 -14.98 3.03
C LYS A 238 -3.55 -15.35 2.05
N TRP A 239 -2.94 -14.36 1.41
CA TRP A 239 -1.96 -14.63 0.35
C TRP A 239 -0.61 -15.11 0.88
N THR A 240 -0.34 -14.80 2.15
CA THR A 240 0.85 -15.17 2.91
C THR A 240 0.71 -16.51 3.63
N GLU A 241 -0.51 -17.05 3.74
CA GLU A 241 -0.81 -18.24 4.53
C GLU A 241 0.06 -19.43 4.13
N GLY A 242 0.72 -20.03 5.12
CA GLY A 242 1.58 -21.19 4.95
C GLY A 242 2.93 -20.92 4.30
N THR A 243 3.25 -19.65 3.99
CA THR A 243 4.57 -19.29 3.43
C THR A 243 5.64 -19.09 4.51
N GLY A 244 5.23 -18.93 5.78
CA GLY A 244 6.11 -18.64 6.91
C GLY A 244 6.59 -17.18 6.98
N ALA A 245 5.99 -16.28 6.19
CA ALA A 245 6.25 -14.86 6.20
C ALA A 245 4.93 -14.08 6.18
N THR A 246 4.88 -12.91 6.81
CA THR A 246 3.69 -12.05 6.82
C THR A 246 4.08 -10.60 6.59
N GLU A 247 3.17 -9.77 6.08
CA GLU A 247 3.41 -8.32 5.93
C GLU A 247 2.95 -7.50 7.13
N ASN A 248 2.65 -8.14 8.27
CA ASN A 248 1.99 -7.52 9.42
C ASN A 248 2.99 -6.78 10.32
N ALA A 249 2.68 -5.54 10.69
CA ALA A 249 3.48 -4.75 11.63
C ALA A 249 2.72 -3.52 12.16
N THR A 250 3.23 -2.97 13.26
CA THR A 250 2.95 -1.61 13.70
C THR A 250 4.18 -0.74 13.52
N ILE A 251 3.97 0.56 13.29
CA ILE A 251 5.04 1.56 13.18
C ILE A 251 4.73 2.65 14.21
N VAL A 252 5.50 2.74 15.28
CA VAL A 252 5.25 3.70 16.37
C VAL A 252 6.39 4.70 16.42
N ASP A 253 6.09 5.98 16.18
CA ASP A 253 7.09 7.06 16.04
C ASP A 253 8.25 6.67 15.11
N GLY A 254 7.91 5.99 14.00
CA GLY A 254 8.86 5.50 13.00
C GLY A 254 9.49 4.14 13.32
N GLN A 255 9.35 3.60 14.53
CA GLN A 255 9.91 2.30 14.90
C GLN A 255 8.98 1.14 14.52
N VAL A 256 9.51 0.17 13.77
CA VAL A 256 8.73 -0.98 13.29
C VAL A 256 8.71 -2.10 14.33
N THR A 257 7.51 -2.55 14.71
CA THR A 257 7.29 -3.79 15.45
C THR A 257 6.67 -4.82 14.52
N LYS A 258 7.48 -5.79 14.08
CA LYS A 258 7.04 -6.86 13.18
C LYS A 258 6.12 -7.84 13.91
N LEU A 259 4.98 -8.16 13.30
CA LEU A 259 4.06 -9.20 13.75
C LEU A 259 4.25 -10.41 12.85
N GLY A 260 4.91 -11.45 13.36
CA GLY A 260 5.26 -12.64 12.55
C GLY A 260 4.14 -13.67 12.41
N GLU A 261 3.06 -13.52 13.16
CA GLU A 261 1.91 -14.42 13.11
C GLU A 261 0.90 -14.02 12.02
N GLU A 262 0.11 -15.00 11.60
CA GLU A 262 -1.07 -14.77 10.78
C GLU A 262 -2.16 -14.11 11.64
N LEU A 263 -2.80 -13.09 11.09
CA LEU A 263 -3.88 -12.38 11.77
C LEU A 263 -5.23 -13.01 11.44
N THR A 264 -6.13 -13.04 12.42
CA THR A 264 -7.52 -13.42 12.20
C THR A 264 -8.30 -12.21 11.68
N TRP A 265 -8.95 -12.36 10.53
CA TRP A 265 -9.80 -11.35 9.92
C TRP A 265 -11.28 -11.77 9.98
N GLU A 266 -12.15 -10.90 10.52
CA GLU A 266 -13.60 -11.10 10.59
C GLU A 266 -14.32 -9.94 9.87
N TYR A 267 -15.03 -10.25 8.79
CA TYR A 267 -15.87 -9.32 8.01
C TYR A 267 -16.73 -10.11 7.02
N ASP A 268 -17.71 -9.45 6.41
CA ASP A 268 -18.58 -10.04 5.38
C ASP A 268 -18.33 -9.39 4.02
N TRP A 269 -17.85 -10.19 3.06
CA TRP A 269 -17.61 -9.74 1.68
C TRP A 269 -18.86 -9.16 1.00
N GLN A 270 -20.06 -9.68 1.31
CA GLN A 270 -21.31 -9.20 0.72
C GLN A 270 -21.83 -7.93 1.41
N ARG A 271 -21.26 -7.60 2.57
CA ARG A 271 -21.60 -6.41 3.36
C ARG A 271 -20.30 -5.70 3.74
N PRO A 272 -19.52 -5.22 2.75
CA PRO A 272 -18.18 -4.67 2.98
C PRO A 272 -18.19 -3.44 3.90
N MET A 273 -19.35 -2.77 4.01
CA MET A 273 -19.56 -1.62 4.90
C MET A 273 -19.82 -2.00 6.37
N GLU A 274 -20.03 -3.28 6.70
CA GLU A 274 -20.02 -3.74 8.09
C GLU A 274 -18.59 -3.70 8.66
N PRO A 275 -18.41 -3.60 9.99
CA PRO A 275 -17.09 -3.50 10.59
C PRO A 275 -16.14 -4.66 10.24
N TRP A 276 -14.86 -4.35 10.06
CA TRP A 276 -13.81 -5.34 9.83
C TRP A 276 -12.95 -5.46 11.07
N THR A 277 -12.86 -6.65 11.65
CA THR A 277 -12.03 -6.90 12.83
C THR A 277 -10.77 -7.67 12.46
N VAL A 278 -9.63 -7.24 13.01
CA VAL A 278 -8.34 -7.88 12.84
C VAL A 278 -7.72 -8.12 14.21
N ARG A 279 -7.31 -9.37 14.49
CA ARG A 279 -6.75 -9.77 15.79
C ARG A 279 -5.51 -10.65 15.62
N SER A 280 -4.51 -10.45 16.49
CA SER A 280 -3.45 -11.43 16.72
C SER A 280 -3.93 -12.52 17.68
N ALA A 281 -3.36 -13.72 17.61
CA ALA A 281 -3.73 -14.84 18.47
C ALA A 281 -3.30 -14.62 19.92
N ASP A 282 -2.20 -13.89 20.14
CA ASP A 282 -1.70 -13.51 21.46
C ASP A 282 -2.46 -12.32 22.09
N GLY A 283 -3.36 -11.68 21.34
CA GLY A 283 -4.15 -10.53 21.76
C GLY A 283 -3.39 -9.20 21.83
N ALA A 284 -2.11 -9.15 21.41
CA ALA A 284 -1.33 -7.91 21.37
C ALA A 284 -1.90 -6.86 20.40
N LEU A 285 -2.50 -7.31 19.29
CA LEU A 285 -3.24 -6.49 18.34
C LEU A 285 -4.70 -6.91 18.32
N ALA A 286 -5.61 -5.96 18.54
CA ALA A 286 -7.03 -6.14 18.22
C ALA A 286 -7.63 -4.81 17.82
N VAL A 287 -7.97 -4.68 16.53
CA VAL A 287 -8.50 -3.45 15.95
C VAL A 287 -9.73 -3.73 15.12
N THR A 288 -10.65 -2.77 15.10
CA THR A 288 -11.86 -2.81 14.28
C THR A 288 -11.89 -1.57 13.39
N LEU A 289 -11.95 -1.77 12.07
CA LEU A 289 -12.26 -0.72 11.11
C LEU A 289 -13.77 -0.52 11.08
N THR A 290 -14.21 0.73 11.17
CA THR A 290 -15.59 1.13 10.85
C THR A 290 -15.62 1.82 9.49
N PRO A 291 -16.04 1.13 8.41
CA PRO A 291 -16.12 1.70 7.07
C PRO A 291 -17.08 2.90 6.97
N ARG A 292 -16.72 3.85 6.11
CA ARG A 292 -17.57 5.00 5.72
C ARG A 292 -17.67 5.17 4.20
N PHE A 293 -16.76 4.54 3.46
CA PHE A 293 -16.77 4.55 2.01
C PHE A 293 -16.26 3.20 1.48
N ASP A 294 -16.87 2.69 0.41
CA ASP A 294 -16.38 1.51 -0.32
C ASP A 294 -15.99 1.89 -1.75
N ARG A 295 -14.70 1.73 -2.06
CA ARG A 295 -14.21 1.73 -3.43
C ARG A 295 -14.33 0.30 -3.98
N HIS A 296 -15.53 -0.03 -4.47
CA HIS A 296 -15.74 -1.26 -5.21
C HIS A 296 -15.24 -1.10 -6.64
N ALA A 297 -14.31 -1.97 -7.04
CA ALA A 297 -13.79 -2.03 -8.40
C ALA A 297 -13.85 -3.46 -8.92
N ARG A 298 -14.40 -3.62 -10.12
CA ARG A 298 -14.45 -4.92 -10.81
C ARG A 298 -14.05 -4.76 -12.27
N THR A 299 -13.08 -5.57 -12.68
CA THR A 299 -12.61 -5.65 -14.06
C THR A 299 -12.64 -7.10 -14.50
N GLU A 300 -13.22 -7.38 -15.66
CA GLU A 300 -13.20 -8.70 -16.30
C GLU A 300 -12.77 -8.52 -17.76
N ALA A 301 -11.68 -9.17 -18.16
CA ALA A 301 -11.14 -9.09 -19.50
C ALA A 301 -10.57 -10.46 -19.92
N LEU A 302 -11.37 -11.24 -20.66
CA LEU A 302 -11.02 -12.58 -21.14
C LEU A 302 -10.55 -13.51 -20.00
N VAL A 303 -9.24 -13.72 -19.89
CA VAL A 303 -8.61 -14.58 -18.88
C VAL A 303 -8.18 -13.81 -17.64
N LEU A 304 -8.41 -12.50 -17.59
CA LEU A 304 -8.06 -11.64 -16.48
C LEU A 304 -9.33 -11.21 -15.75
N GLY A 305 -9.28 -11.19 -14.42
CA GLY A 305 -10.37 -10.72 -13.60
C GLY A 305 -9.87 -10.21 -12.26
N THR A 306 -10.35 -9.05 -11.83
CA THR A 306 -10.12 -8.52 -10.50
C THR A 306 -11.43 -7.99 -9.93
N GLU A 307 -11.68 -8.29 -8.66
CA GLU A 307 -12.77 -7.70 -7.89
C GLU A 307 -12.22 -7.31 -6.52
N VAL A 308 -12.38 -6.05 -6.16
CA VAL A 308 -11.81 -5.46 -4.95
C VAL A 308 -12.88 -4.65 -4.25
N HIS A 309 -13.03 -4.91 -2.96
CA HIS A 309 -13.62 -3.95 -2.03
C HIS A 309 -12.48 -3.34 -1.24
N GLN A 310 -12.24 -2.05 -1.42
CA GLN A 310 -11.33 -1.27 -0.59
C GLN A 310 -12.16 -0.27 0.18
N VAL A 311 -12.39 -0.55 1.46
CA VAL A 311 -13.21 0.25 2.34
C VAL A 311 -12.35 1.20 3.15
N PHE A 312 -12.77 2.46 3.24
CA PHE A 312 -12.10 3.53 3.96
C PHE A 312 -12.92 3.94 5.17
N GLY A 313 -12.24 4.23 6.27
CA GLY A 313 -12.88 4.58 7.52
C GLY A 313 -11.86 4.80 8.61
N THR A 314 -12.21 4.37 9.82
CA THR A 314 -11.37 4.57 10.99
C THR A 314 -11.19 3.30 11.81
N TRP A 315 -9.94 3.04 12.25
CA TRP A 315 -9.57 1.94 13.12
C TRP A 315 -9.67 2.36 14.59
N THR A 316 -10.27 1.50 15.42
CA THR A 316 -10.33 1.64 16.88
C THR A 316 -9.99 0.32 17.55
N GLY A 317 -9.29 0.38 18.68
CA GLY A 317 -8.88 -0.79 19.46
C GLY A 317 -7.51 -0.56 20.06
N HIS A 318 -6.66 -1.58 20.02
CA HIS A 318 -5.30 -1.48 20.53
C HIS A 318 -4.28 -2.16 19.64
N VAL A 319 -3.07 -1.61 19.67
CA VAL A 319 -1.92 -2.11 18.93
C VAL A 319 -0.70 -2.20 19.84
N PRO A 320 0.27 -3.05 19.54
CA PRO A 320 1.50 -3.09 20.31
C PRO A 320 2.48 -1.97 19.96
N GLY A 321 3.12 -1.45 21.00
CA GLY A 321 4.28 -0.55 20.94
C GLY A 321 5.62 -1.31 20.89
N PRO A 322 6.72 -0.57 20.66
CA PRO A 322 8.06 -1.15 20.47
C PRO A 322 8.60 -1.83 21.74
N ASP A 323 8.18 -1.37 22.92
CA ASP A 323 8.60 -1.94 24.21
C ASP A 323 7.67 -3.10 24.65
N GLY A 324 6.73 -3.51 23.80
CA GLY A 324 5.71 -4.51 24.10
C GLY A 324 4.55 -3.96 24.93
N ASP A 325 4.51 -2.65 25.16
CA ASP A 325 3.36 -1.96 25.73
C ASP A 325 2.17 -1.95 24.76
N ARG A 326 0.97 -1.74 25.31
CA ARG A 326 -0.28 -1.70 24.54
C ARG A 326 -0.72 -0.26 24.35
N LEU A 327 -0.88 0.16 23.10
CA LEU A 327 -1.33 1.49 22.71
C LEU A 327 -2.82 1.47 22.39
N GLU A 328 -3.60 2.24 23.14
CA GLU A 328 -5.00 2.48 22.80
C GLU A 328 -5.09 3.48 21.65
N VAL A 329 -5.85 3.11 20.63
CA VAL A 329 -6.03 3.90 19.43
C VAL A 329 -7.51 4.07 19.14
N THR A 330 -7.89 5.27 18.76
CA THR A 330 -9.28 5.60 18.42
C THR A 330 -9.27 6.50 17.21
N GLU A 331 -10.12 6.16 16.26
CA GLU A 331 -10.29 6.92 15.03
C GLU A 331 -9.02 7.06 14.15
N LEU A 332 -8.11 6.07 14.13
CA LEU A 332 -6.97 6.12 13.18
C LEU A 332 -7.53 6.04 11.75
N VAL A 333 -7.22 7.03 10.91
CA VAL A 333 -7.67 7.00 9.52
C VAL A 333 -7.03 5.85 8.78
N GLY A 334 -7.80 5.15 7.96
CA GLY A 334 -7.27 3.98 7.30
C GLY A 334 -8.25 3.32 6.36
N PHE A 335 -7.86 2.14 5.91
CA PHE A 335 -8.63 1.31 5.01
C PHE A 335 -8.38 -0.16 5.29
N ALA A 336 -9.30 -0.99 4.83
CA ALA A 336 -9.11 -2.42 4.64
C ALA A 336 -9.57 -2.79 3.24
N GLU A 337 -8.96 -3.81 2.65
CA GLU A 337 -9.39 -4.39 1.41
C GLU A 337 -9.37 -5.90 1.45
N GLU A 338 -10.28 -6.47 0.67
CA GLU A 338 -10.08 -7.79 0.10
C GLU A 338 -10.03 -7.65 -1.42
N SER A 339 -9.02 -8.27 -2.02
CA SER A 339 -8.92 -8.40 -3.47
C SER A 339 -9.02 -9.86 -3.88
N ARG A 340 -9.78 -10.10 -4.95
CA ARG A 340 -9.91 -11.38 -5.63
C ARG A 340 -9.40 -11.22 -7.04
N SER A 341 -8.33 -11.95 -7.34
CA SER A 341 -7.49 -11.66 -8.47
C SER A 341 -7.23 -12.91 -9.29
N ARG A 342 -7.43 -12.82 -10.59
CA ARG A 342 -7.08 -13.81 -11.61
C ARG A 342 -6.29 -13.11 -12.71
N TRP A 343 -4.95 -13.15 -12.64
CA TRP A 343 -4.07 -12.50 -13.60
C TRP A 343 -2.69 -13.13 -13.69
#